data_AF-A0A7K1UW00-F1
#
_entry.id   AF-A0A7K1UW00-F1
#
_cell.length_a   1.000
_cell.length_b   1.000
_cell.length_c   1.000
_cell.angle_alpha   90.00
_cell.angle_beta   90.00
_cell.angle_gamma   90.00
#
_symmetry.space_group_name_H-M   'P 1'
#
loop_
_entity.id
_entity.type
_entity.pdbx_description
1 polymer ?
#
loop_
_entity_poly.entity_id
_entity_poly.type
_entity_poly.pdbx_seq_one_letter_code
_entity_poly.pdbx_strand_id
1 'polypeptide(L)'
;MLTIILWLLSAAPAGAEPLAASGGGSGGNWAALLGAAIAVGASSLAAAIAVAYTGAAALAALSERPELFGRAMVIVGLAEGIAIYGLVVAVLLIGKA
;
A
#
# COMPACT_ATOMS: atom_id res chain seq x y z
N MET A 1 -29.87 -0.90 10.13
CA MET A 1 -28.52 -0.37 10.45
C MET A 1 -27.47 -0.78 9.42
N LEU A 2 -27.32 -2.07 9.07
CA LEU A 2 -26.31 -2.53 8.10
C LEU A 2 -26.50 -1.98 6.66
N THR A 3 -27.75 -1.85 6.19
CA THR A 3 -28.05 -1.33 4.83
C THR A 3 -27.77 0.17 4.69
N ILE A 4 -27.93 0.94 5.78
CA ILE A 4 -27.64 2.39 5.82
C ILE A 4 -26.12 2.62 5.81
N ILE A 5 -25.36 1.76 6.48
CA ILE A 5 -23.88 1.81 6.49
C ILE A 5 -23.30 1.47 5.11
N LEU A 6 -23.88 0.50 4.41
CA LEU A 6 -23.48 0.16 3.03
C LEU A 6 -23.81 1.27 2.03
N TRP A 7 -24.94 1.96 2.21
CA TRP A 7 -25.30 3.11 1.39
C TRP A 7 -24.35 4.30 1.63
N LEU A 8 -23.97 4.54 2.88
CA LEU A 8 -23.03 5.61 3.27
C LEU A 8 -21.60 5.35 2.79
N LEU A 9 -21.18 4.09 2.67
CA LEU A 9 -19.86 3.72 2.12
C LEU A 9 -19.82 3.76 0.59
N SER A 10 -20.98 3.73 -0.08
CA SER A 10 -21.12 3.88 -1.55
C SER A 10 -21.25 5.34 -2.00
N ALA A 11 -21.48 6.26 -1.06
CA ALA A 11 -21.44 7.69 -1.31
C ALA A 11 -19.99 8.09 -1.57
N ALA A 12 -19.58 8.00 -2.84
CA ALA A 12 -18.32 8.55 -3.32
C ALA A 12 -18.16 10.00 -2.81
N PRO A 13 -16.94 10.44 -2.45
CA PRO A 13 -16.70 11.84 -2.20
C PRO A 13 -16.97 12.62 -3.50
N ALA A 14 -18.15 13.24 -3.56
CA ALA A 14 -18.46 14.28 -4.52
C ALA A 14 -17.58 15.48 -4.17
N GLY A 15 -16.56 15.73 -5.00
CA GLY A 15 -15.66 16.89 -4.88
C GLY A 15 -14.23 16.51 -4.52
N ALA A 16 -13.52 15.88 -5.46
CA ALA A 16 -12.08 16.02 -5.56
C ALA A 16 -11.79 16.45 -7.00
N GLU A 17 -12.06 17.71 -7.31
CA GLU A 17 -11.52 18.34 -8.51
C GLU A 17 -10.00 18.12 -8.53
N PRO A 18 -9.46 17.51 -9.61
CA PRO A 18 -8.02 17.36 -9.71
C PRO A 18 -7.40 18.75 -9.71
N LEU A 19 -6.47 18.99 -8.78
CA LEU A 19 -5.59 20.15 -8.81
C LEU A 19 -4.88 20.14 -10.17
N ALA A 20 -5.39 20.92 -11.11
CA ALA A 20 -4.80 21.12 -12.42
C ALA A 20 -3.48 21.88 -12.22
N ALA A 21 -2.39 21.13 -12.06
CA ALA A 21 -1.06 21.68 -12.20
C ALA A 21 -0.83 21.99 -13.70
N SER A 22 -0.99 23.26 -14.06
CA SER A 22 -0.61 23.81 -15.35
C SER A 22 0.91 23.84 -15.48
N GLY A 23 1.48 22.97 -16.33
CA GLY A 23 2.90 23.00 -16.71
C GLY A 23 3.13 22.16 -17.96
N GLY A 24 3.26 22.82 -19.11
CA GLY A 24 3.17 22.22 -20.44
C GLY A 24 4.33 21.33 -20.89
N GLY A 25 4.04 20.52 -21.92
CA GLY A 25 5.03 19.80 -22.72
C GLY A 25 4.58 18.40 -23.18
N SER A 26 4.07 18.32 -24.41
CA SER A 26 4.07 17.16 -25.33
C SER A 26 4.06 15.72 -24.75
N GLY A 27 2.89 15.06 -24.74
CA GLY A 27 2.77 13.64 -25.13
C GLY A 27 3.36 12.55 -24.24
N GLY A 28 3.45 12.72 -22.92
CA GLY A 28 3.91 11.65 -21.99
C GLY A 28 2.97 11.46 -20.82
N ASN A 29 2.71 10.21 -20.42
CA ASN A 29 1.77 9.88 -19.34
C ASN A 29 2.33 10.10 -17.93
N TRP A 30 2.80 11.33 -17.70
CA TRP A 30 3.47 11.76 -16.48
C TRP A 30 2.59 11.61 -15.23
N ALA A 31 1.27 11.73 -15.38
CA ALA A 31 0.32 11.54 -14.30
C ALA A 31 0.27 10.08 -13.83
N ALA A 32 0.28 9.10 -14.75
CA ALA A 32 0.35 7.68 -14.40
C ALA A 32 1.69 7.33 -13.75
N LEU A 33 2.81 7.90 -14.23
CA LEU A 33 4.14 7.68 -13.65
C LEU A 33 4.26 8.27 -12.25
N LEU A 34 3.74 9.48 -12.02
CA LEU A 34 3.71 10.10 -10.70
C LEU A 34 2.81 9.33 -9.73
N GLY A 35 1.63 8.89 -10.19
CA GLY A 35 0.72 8.04 -9.42
C GLY A 35 1.37 6.70 -9.03
N ALA A 36 2.11 6.07 -9.95
CA ALA A 36 2.86 4.85 -9.68
C ALA A 36 3.94 5.06 -8.61
N ALA A 37 4.71 6.16 -8.70
CA ALA A 37 5.73 6.48 -7.71
C ALA A 37 5.14 6.71 -6.31
N ILE A 38 4.02 7.43 -6.21
CA ILE A 38 3.32 7.67 -4.94
C ILE A 38 2.76 6.37 -4.37
N ALA A 39 2.16 5.51 -5.20
CA ALA A 39 1.60 4.23 -4.76
C ALA A 39 2.67 3.34 -4.12
N VAL A 40 3.82 3.14 -4.78
CA VAL A 40 4.94 2.36 -4.23
C VAL A 40 5.55 3.03 -3.00
N GLY A 41 5.79 4.34 -3.07
CA GLY A 41 6.45 5.06 -1.98
C GLY A 41 5.64 5.02 -0.67
N ALA A 42 4.34 5.31 -0.75
CA ALA A 42 3.46 5.29 0.41
C ALA A 42 3.24 3.87 0.96
N SER A 43 3.03 2.88 0.08
CA SER A 43 2.85 1.48 0.51
C SER A 43 4.10 0.92 1.17
N SER A 44 5.29 1.22 0.64
CA SER A 44 6.56 0.73 1.18
C SER A 44 6.84 1.34 2.56
N LEU A 45 6.51 2.62 2.76
CA LEU A 45 6.65 3.26 4.07
C LEU A 45 5.69 2.63 5.10
N ALA A 46 4.44 2.38 4.72
CA ALA A 46 3.47 1.69 5.57
C ALA A 46 3.90 0.25 5.89
N ALA A 47 4.40 -0.50 4.90
CA ALA A 47 4.93 -1.83 5.07
C ALA A 47 6.13 -1.86 6.01
N ALA A 48 7.08 -0.92 5.87
CA ALA A 48 8.24 -0.83 6.76
C ALA A 48 7.85 -0.66 8.23
N ILE A 49 6.81 0.16 8.51
CA ILE A 49 6.28 0.33 9.87
C ILE A 49 5.67 -0.98 10.36
N ALA A 50 4.83 -1.64 9.56
CA ALA A 50 4.21 -2.91 9.93
C ALA A 50 5.24 -4.03 10.17
N VAL A 51 6.27 -4.11 9.32
CA VAL A 51 7.37 -5.07 9.42
C VAL A 51 8.24 -4.77 10.64
N ALA A 52 8.48 -3.51 10.99
CA ALA A 52 9.23 -3.15 12.20
C ALA A 52 8.56 -3.70 13.47
N TYR A 53 7.23 -3.53 13.59
CA TYR A 53 6.49 -4.04 14.76
C TYR A 53 6.37 -5.57 14.76
N THR A 54 6.00 -6.18 13.62
CA THR A 54 5.84 -7.63 13.53
C THR A 54 7.18 -8.36 13.64
N GLY A 55 8.25 -7.80 13.09
CA GLY A 55 9.61 -8.31 13.20
C GLY A 55 10.15 -8.24 14.62
N ALA A 56 9.94 -7.14 15.33
CA ALA A 56 10.33 -7.03 16.74
C ALA A 56 9.61 -8.08 17.61
N ALA A 57 8.31 -8.27 17.41
CA ALA A 57 7.53 -9.30 18.10
C ALA A 57 7.98 -10.72 17.73
N ALA A 58 8.30 -10.97 16.47
CA ALA A 58 8.82 -12.25 15.99
C ALA A 58 10.17 -12.60 16.64
N LEU A 59 11.10 -11.64 16.71
CA LEU A 59 12.40 -11.84 17.36
C LEU A 59 12.27 -12.05 18.87
N ALA A 60 11.35 -11.32 19.52
CA ALA A 60 11.05 -11.52 20.94
C ALA A 60 10.50 -12.93 21.22
N ALA A 61 9.60 -13.43 20.39
CA ALA A 61 9.08 -14.80 20.53
C ALA A 61 10.16 -15.85 20.23
N LEU A 62 11.05 -15.57 19.28
CA LEU A 62 12.11 -16.48 18.87
C LEU A 62 13.20 -16.63 19.93
N SER A 63 13.45 -15.60 20.74
CA SER A 63 14.43 -15.66 21.83
C SER A 63 14.04 -16.66 22.91
N GLU A 64 12.74 -16.87 23.13
CA GLU A 64 12.22 -17.87 24.06
C GLU A 64 11.98 -19.23 23.40
N ARG A 65 11.51 -19.24 22.14
CA ARG A 65 11.06 -20.46 21.44
C ARG A 65 11.61 -20.49 20.01
N PRO A 66 12.85 -20.96 19.80
CA PRO A 66 13.48 -20.97 18.48
C PRO A 66 12.74 -21.86 17.47
N GLU A 67 11.97 -22.85 17.92
CA GLU A 67 11.20 -23.73 17.04
C GLU A 67 10.06 -22.98 16.30
N LEU A 68 9.72 -21.75 16.72
CA LEU A 68 8.70 -20.92 16.10
C LEU A 68 9.18 -20.16 14.85
N PHE A 69 10.47 -20.21 14.51
CA PHE A 69 11.07 -19.43 13.41
C PHE A 69 10.22 -19.42 12.12
N GLY A 70 9.83 -20.59 11.63
CA GLY A 70 9.07 -20.69 10.39
C GLY A 70 7.71 -19.98 10.46
N ARG A 71 6.99 -20.11 11.58
CA ARG A 71 5.69 -19.43 11.77
C ARG A 71 5.87 -17.92 11.94
N ALA A 72 6.90 -17.51 12.67
CA ALA A 72 7.22 -16.11 12.88
C ALA A 72 7.54 -15.41 11.55
N MET A 73 8.33 -16.05 10.68
CA MET A 73 8.64 -15.52 9.35
C MET A 73 7.43 -15.41 8.43
N VAL A 74 6.43 -16.31 8.55
CA VAL A 74 5.18 -16.18 7.78
C VAL A 74 4.40 -14.93 8.20
N ILE A 75 4.30 -14.63 9.50
CA ILE A 75 3.58 -13.44 9.98
C ILE A 75 4.29 -12.15 9.52
N VAL A 76 5.61 -12.10 9.63
CA VAL A 76 6.41 -10.97 9.12
C VAL A 76 6.23 -10.84 7.59
N GLY A 77 6.25 -11.95 6.86
CA GLY A 77 6.02 -11.96 5.41
C GLY A 77 4.61 -11.51 5.00
N LEU A 78 3.58 -11.80 5.81
CA LEU A 78 2.22 -11.31 5.55
C LEU A 78 2.11 -9.79 5.71
N ALA A 79 2.94 -9.16 6.55
CA ALA A 79 3.00 -7.70 6.68
C ALA A 79 3.53 -7.01 5.41
N GLU A 80 4.46 -7.64 4.70
CA GLU A 80 4.99 -7.16 3.40
C GLU A 80 3.93 -7.13 2.29
N GLY A 81 2.78 -7.79 2.48
CA GLY A 81 1.66 -7.73 1.53
C GLY A 81 1.23 -6.29 1.22
N ILE A 82 1.39 -5.35 2.16
CA ILE A 82 1.10 -3.92 1.96
C ILE A 82 1.96 -3.35 0.82
N ALA A 83 3.26 -3.63 0.79
CA ALA A 83 4.17 -3.15 -0.25
C ALA A 83 3.86 -3.82 -1.59
N ILE A 84 3.57 -5.13 -1.59
CA ILE A 84 3.23 -5.87 -2.81
C ILE A 84 1.99 -5.30 -3.48
N TYR A 85 0.93 -4.97 -2.73
CA TYR A 85 -0.26 -4.34 -3.32
C TYR A 85 0.03 -2.96 -3.92
N GLY A 86 0.88 -2.14 -3.29
CA GLY A 86 1.29 -0.86 -3.88
C GLY A 86 2.12 -1.03 -5.15
N LEU A 87 2.99 -2.04 -5.21
CA LEU A 87 3.73 -2.40 -6.41
C LEU A 87 2.77 -2.89 -7.52
N VAL A 88 1.78 -3.71 -7.20
CA VAL A 88 0.75 -4.16 -8.16
C VAL A 88 0.02 -2.95 -8.76
N VAL A 89 -0.44 -2.01 -7.94
CA VAL A 89 -1.10 -0.78 -8.41
C VAL A 89 -0.18 0.02 -9.32
N ALA A 90 1.09 0.18 -8.96
CA ALA A 90 2.06 0.90 -9.76
C ALA A 90 2.31 0.25 -11.12
N VAL A 91 2.45 -1.08 -11.18
CA VAL A 91 2.57 -1.82 -12.44
C VAL A 91 1.31 -1.67 -13.30
N LEU A 92 0.12 -1.69 -12.70
CA LEU A 92 -1.13 -1.46 -13.43
C LEU A 92 -1.22 -0.04 -13.99
N LEU A 93 -0.75 0.97 -13.26
CA LEU A 93 -0.71 2.36 -13.74
C LEU A 93 0.29 2.53 -14.88
N ILE A 94 1.50 1.98 -14.74
CA ILE A 94 2.53 2.02 -15.79
C ILE A 94 2.07 1.23 -17.03
N GLY A 95 1.38 0.11 -16.87
CA GLY A 95 0.85 -0.66 -18.00
C GLY A 95 -0.28 0.03 -18.76
N LYS A 96 -0.90 1.06 -18.17
CA LYS A 96 -1.90 1.93 -18.81
C LYS A 96 -1.32 3.30 -19.16
N ALA A 97 -0.01 3.48 -18.94
CA ALA A 97 0.71 4.70 -19.22
C ALA A 97 0.94 4.88 -20.73
#